data_AF-A0A0H2KQI0-F1
#
_entry.id   AF-A0A0H2KQI0-F1
#
_cell.length_a   1.000
_cell.length_b   1.000
_cell.length_c   1.000
_cell.angle_alpha   90.00
_cell.angle_beta   90.00
_cell.angle_gamma   90.00
#
_symmetry.space_group_name_H-M   'P 1'
#
loop_
_entity.id
_entity.type
_entity.pdbx_description
1 polymer ?
#
loop_
_entity_poly.entity_id
_entity_poly.type
_entity_poly.pdbx_seq_one_letter_code
_entity_poly.pdbx_strand_id
1 'polypeptide(L)'
;MRRAARSRPPSSTSAAAPGPLPDDQRRAAHTAIALLLDYPTAEAAAHRADVEDVVAGLPPDVRRPLRAFLDATASVPLRELQAAYVTTFDLKRKCSLYLSYYAAGDTRKRGAALVTFVEAFRAAGWETDGSELPDHLPTVLELSARTDGEIAGMVLDAHRDGIEVLRAALETVRSPYAHVVAALVATLPAMQSATAARFRDLVAAGPPTELVGLSDLSHLTPFATIPSLTEETRR
;
A
#
# COMPACT_ATOMS: atom_id res chain seq x y z
N MET A 1 24.71 -24.71 -59.58
CA MET A 1 23.40 -24.25 -59.07
C MET A 1 23.40 -24.40 -57.54
N ARG A 2 23.40 -23.28 -56.81
CA ARG A 2 23.51 -23.23 -55.34
C ARG A 2 22.11 -23.37 -54.71
N ARG A 3 21.92 -24.31 -53.79
CA ARG A 3 20.67 -24.49 -53.03
C ARG A 3 20.83 -23.77 -51.69
N ALA A 4 20.14 -22.64 -51.53
CA ALA A 4 20.18 -21.85 -50.31
C ALA A 4 19.48 -22.59 -49.16
N ALA A 5 20.23 -22.87 -48.10
CA ALA A 5 19.70 -23.34 -46.83
C ALA A 5 18.94 -22.19 -46.17
N ARG A 6 17.62 -22.35 -45.97
CA ARG A 6 16.81 -21.41 -45.20
C ARG A 6 17.09 -21.66 -43.72
N SER A 7 17.89 -20.81 -43.10
CA SER A 7 18.07 -20.75 -41.66
C SER A 7 16.78 -20.24 -40.99
N ARG A 8 16.19 -21.07 -40.15
CA ARG A 8 15.05 -20.74 -39.29
C ARG A 8 15.53 -19.73 -38.23
N PRO A 9 14.85 -18.59 -38.01
CA PRO A 9 15.26 -17.66 -36.95
C PRO A 9 15.06 -18.32 -35.58
N PRO A 10 15.87 -17.99 -34.57
CA PRO A 10 15.64 -18.47 -33.21
C PRO A 10 14.30 -17.92 -32.73
N SER A 11 13.43 -18.82 -32.30
CA SER A 11 12.19 -18.51 -31.59
C SER A 11 12.54 -17.65 -30.38
N SER A 12 12.17 -16.37 -30.44
CA SER A 12 12.18 -15.48 -29.29
C SER A 12 11.26 -16.06 -28.24
N THR A 13 11.85 -16.66 -27.20
CA THR A 13 11.15 -16.94 -25.95
C THR A 13 10.66 -15.60 -25.44
N SER A 14 9.39 -15.28 -25.69
CA SER A 14 8.67 -14.25 -24.97
C SER A 14 8.76 -14.66 -23.52
N ALA A 15 9.64 -14.01 -22.75
CA ALA A 15 9.68 -14.16 -21.31
C ALA A 15 8.28 -13.83 -20.81
N ALA A 16 7.52 -14.85 -20.42
CA ALA A 16 6.25 -14.66 -19.75
C ALA A 16 6.51 -13.70 -18.60
N ALA A 17 5.72 -12.62 -18.53
CA ALA A 17 5.80 -11.69 -17.42
C ALA A 17 5.80 -12.51 -16.12
N PRO A 18 6.74 -12.28 -15.19
CA PRO A 18 6.80 -13.05 -13.96
C PRO A 18 5.42 -13.00 -13.29
N GLY A 19 4.93 -14.17 -12.89
CA GLY A 19 3.69 -14.28 -12.12
C GLY A 19 3.79 -13.52 -10.79
N PRO A 20 2.68 -13.40 -10.05
CA PRO A 20 2.69 -12.75 -8.74
C PRO A 20 3.77 -13.36 -7.83
N LEU A 21 4.43 -12.50 -7.04
CA LEU A 21 5.42 -12.92 -6.07
C LEU A 21 4.85 -13.96 -5.09
N PRO A 22 5.62 -14.98 -4.68
CA PRO A 22 5.28 -15.84 -3.56
C PRO A 22 4.96 -15.03 -2.30
N ASP A 23 4.04 -15.52 -1.46
CA ASP A 23 3.54 -14.79 -0.29
C ASP A 23 4.64 -14.34 0.68
N ASP A 24 5.60 -15.21 0.96
CA ASP A 24 6.76 -14.90 1.81
C ASP A 24 7.59 -13.76 1.22
N GLN A 25 7.86 -13.79 -0.08
CA GLN A 25 8.62 -12.77 -0.80
C GLN A 25 7.86 -11.45 -0.88
N ARG A 26 6.54 -11.48 -1.12
CA ARG A 26 5.68 -10.29 -1.09
C ARG A 26 5.72 -9.64 0.28
N ARG A 27 5.49 -10.42 1.36
CA ARG A 27 5.50 -9.90 2.73
C ARG A 27 6.85 -9.28 3.06
N ALA A 28 7.95 -9.98 2.78
CA ALA A 28 9.31 -9.47 2.98
C ALA A 28 9.56 -8.16 2.21
N ALA A 29 9.17 -8.10 0.93
CA ALA A 29 9.33 -6.90 0.12
C ALA A 29 8.51 -5.74 0.66
N HIS A 30 7.23 -5.95 0.97
CA HIS A 30 6.33 -4.89 1.43
C HIS A 30 6.71 -4.40 2.84
N THR A 31 7.19 -5.28 3.73
CA THR A 31 7.78 -4.86 5.01
C THR A 31 8.99 -3.96 4.81
N ALA A 32 9.95 -4.37 3.98
CA ALA A 32 11.15 -3.57 3.72
C ALA A 32 10.80 -2.22 3.07
N ILE A 33 9.90 -2.21 2.08
CA ILE A 33 9.46 -0.99 1.39
C ILE A 33 8.72 -0.06 2.37
N ALA A 34 7.82 -0.60 3.22
CA ALA A 34 7.11 0.20 4.22
C ALA A 34 8.10 0.92 5.16
N LEU A 35 9.06 0.19 5.72
CA LEU A 35 10.09 0.75 6.61
C LEU A 35 10.96 1.81 5.92
N LEU A 36 11.32 1.59 4.65
CA LEU A 36 12.17 2.52 3.89
C LEU A 36 11.41 3.74 3.36
N LEU A 37 10.08 3.69 3.31
CA LEU A 37 9.22 4.82 2.94
C LEU A 37 8.65 5.56 4.14
N ASP A 38 8.82 5.03 5.35
CA ASP A 38 8.39 5.71 6.58
C ASP A 38 9.44 6.73 7.06
N TYR A 39 9.05 7.60 7.98
CA TYR A 39 9.94 8.61 8.51
C TYR A 39 11.19 7.98 9.15
N PRO A 40 12.42 8.39 8.79
CA PRO A 40 13.63 7.76 9.29
C PRO A 40 13.83 8.08 10.78
N THR A 41 13.58 7.08 11.63
CA THR A 41 13.80 7.14 13.08
C THR A 41 15.14 6.52 13.47
N ALA A 42 15.56 6.75 14.72
CA ALA A 42 16.75 6.08 15.27
C ALA A 42 16.56 4.56 15.37
N GLU A 43 15.33 4.11 15.63
CA GLU A 43 14.96 2.70 15.67
C GLU A 43 15.09 2.06 14.27
N ALA A 44 14.52 2.69 13.24
CA ALA A 44 14.66 2.21 11.86
C ALA A 44 16.14 2.16 11.42
N ALA A 45 16.94 3.16 11.81
CA ALA A 45 18.37 3.16 11.54
C ALA A 45 19.13 2.03 12.25
N ALA A 46 18.71 1.63 13.46
CA ALA A 46 19.29 0.52 14.19
C ALA A 46 18.99 -0.84 13.53
N HIS A 47 17.82 -0.98 12.89
CA HIS A 47 17.39 -2.19 12.18
C HIS A 47 17.86 -2.29 10.72
N ARG A 48 18.77 -1.40 10.30
CA ARG A 48 19.22 -1.35 8.91
C ARG A 48 19.85 -2.65 8.42
N ALA A 49 20.67 -3.30 9.23
CA ALA A 49 21.31 -4.57 8.86
C ALA A 49 20.26 -5.66 8.61
N ASP A 50 19.21 -5.71 9.44
CA ASP A 50 18.09 -6.64 9.27
C ASP A 50 17.37 -6.39 7.94
N VAL A 51 17.15 -5.12 7.58
CA VAL A 51 16.55 -4.74 6.28
C VAL A 51 17.45 -5.15 5.12
N GLU A 52 18.77 -4.95 5.22
CA GLU A 52 19.73 -5.36 4.20
C GLU A 52 19.72 -6.88 3.97
N ASP A 53 19.62 -7.67 5.03
CA ASP A 53 19.52 -9.13 4.97
C ASP A 53 18.21 -9.60 4.34
N VAL A 54 17.08 -9.00 4.71
CA VAL A 54 15.78 -9.25 4.07
C VAL A 54 15.85 -8.95 2.57
N VAL A 55 16.39 -7.78 2.21
CA VAL A 55 16.54 -7.36 0.81
C VAL A 55 17.43 -8.32 0.02
N ALA A 56 18.47 -8.89 0.63
CA ALA A 56 19.36 -9.83 -0.04
C ALA A 56 18.63 -11.11 -0.51
N GLY A 57 17.60 -11.55 0.23
CA GLY A 57 16.76 -12.70 -0.09
C GLY A 57 15.70 -12.47 -1.17
N LEU A 58 15.42 -11.22 -1.54
CA LEU A 58 14.37 -10.87 -2.50
C LEU A 58 14.77 -11.17 -3.96
N PRO A 59 13.78 -11.32 -4.87
CA PRO A 59 14.04 -11.54 -6.28
C PRO A 59 14.79 -10.34 -6.91
N PRO A 60 15.59 -10.56 -7.97
CA PRO A 60 16.46 -9.53 -8.52
C PRO A 60 15.79 -8.21 -8.88
N ASP A 61 14.56 -8.25 -9.39
CA ASP A 61 13.83 -7.07 -9.86
C ASP A 61 13.36 -6.16 -8.72
N VAL A 62 13.13 -6.73 -7.53
CA VAL A 62 12.81 -5.99 -6.30
C VAL A 62 14.09 -5.64 -5.53
N ARG A 63 15.02 -6.60 -5.43
CA ARG A 63 16.27 -6.46 -4.66
C ARG A 63 17.17 -5.35 -5.19
N ARG A 64 17.40 -5.28 -6.50
CA ARG A 64 18.32 -4.31 -7.11
C ARG A 64 17.97 -2.85 -6.77
N PRO A 65 16.73 -2.39 -6.98
CA PRO A 65 16.37 -1.03 -6.62
C PRO A 65 16.47 -0.78 -5.10
N LEU A 66 16.01 -1.70 -4.24
CA LEU A 66 16.15 -1.51 -2.79
C LEU A 66 17.61 -1.41 -2.36
N ARG A 67 18.49 -2.24 -2.93
CA ARG A 67 19.93 -2.16 -2.69
C ARG A 67 20.50 -0.80 -3.11
N ALA A 68 20.07 -0.26 -4.26
CA ALA A 68 20.51 1.06 -4.70
C ALA A 68 20.12 2.18 -3.71
N PHE A 69 18.92 2.11 -3.11
CA PHE A 69 18.54 3.05 -2.04
C PHE A 69 19.43 2.91 -0.80
N LEU A 70 19.63 1.67 -0.33
CA LEU A 70 20.42 1.37 0.86
C LEU A 70 21.88 1.82 0.69
N ASP A 71 22.46 1.61 -0.49
CA ASP A 71 23.81 2.07 -0.84
C ASP A 71 23.87 3.61 -0.92
N ALA A 72 22.89 4.25 -1.57
CA ALA A 72 22.85 5.71 -1.73
C ALA A 72 22.67 6.47 -0.40
N THR A 73 22.01 5.85 0.58
CA THR A 73 21.78 6.43 1.91
C THR A 73 22.81 5.96 2.92
N ALA A 74 23.81 5.18 2.51
CA ALA A 74 24.61 4.40 3.45
C ALA A 74 25.39 5.24 4.46
N SER A 75 25.97 6.32 3.96
CA SER A 75 26.80 7.26 4.70
C SER A 75 26.08 8.56 5.04
N VAL A 76 24.76 8.64 4.83
CA VAL A 76 23.99 9.86 5.09
C VAL A 76 23.65 9.93 6.58
N PRO A 77 24.04 11.01 7.30
CA PRO A 77 23.67 11.18 8.70
C PRO A 77 22.15 11.20 8.88
N LEU A 78 21.64 10.59 9.96
CA LEU A 78 20.19 10.47 10.20
C LEU A 78 19.45 11.80 10.10
N ARG A 79 20.00 12.89 10.64
CA ARG A 79 19.40 14.23 10.55
C ARG A 79 19.27 14.73 9.13
N GLU A 80 20.25 14.45 8.28
CA GLU A 80 20.21 14.83 6.86
C GLU A 80 19.18 13.97 6.11
N LEU A 81 19.09 12.67 6.44
CA LEU A 81 18.08 11.78 5.87
C LEU A 81 16.65 12.20 6.26
N GLN A 82 16.45 12.61 7.52
CA GLN A 82 15.19 13.18 8.01
C GLN A 82 14.82 14.48 7.29
N ALA A 83 15.79 15.40 7.11
CA ALA A 83 15.55 16.64 6.36
C ALA A 83 15.22 16.36 4.89
N ALA A 84 15.91 15.39 4.27
CA ALA A 84 15.65 14.95 2.91
C ALA A 84 14.26 14.30 2.77
N TYR A 85 13.82 13.53 3.77
CA TYR A 85 12.47 12.94 3.82
C TYR A 85 11.40 14.03 3.80
N VAL A 86 11.43 14.97 4.74
CA VAL A 86 10.47 16.08 4.84
C VAL A 86 10.47 16.91 3.56
N THR A 87 11.65 17.22 3.02
CA THR A 87 11.79 17.97 1.76
C THR A 87 11.20 17.22 0.57
N THR A 88 11.22 15.89 0.61
CA THR A 88 10.71 15.03 -0.47
C THR A 88 9.20 14.86 -0.36
N PHE A 89 8.69 14.42 0.78
CA PHE A 89 7.31 13.93 0.91
C PHE A 89 6.33 15.00 1.42
N ASP A 90 6.76 15.91 2.30
CA ASP A 90 5.85 16.86 2.96
C ASP A 90 5.74 18.18 2.19
N LEU A 91 6.85 18.63 1.61
CA LEU A 91 6.90 19.94 0.93
C LEU A 91 6.48 19.88 -0.54
N LYS A 92 6.48 18.68 -1.16
CA LYS A 92 6.21 18.51 -2.60
C LYS A 92 4.94 17.69 -2.82
N ARG A 93 3.86 18.37 -3.20
CA ARG A 93 2.54 17.75 -3.49
C ARG A 93 2.60 16.53 -4.42
N LYS A 94 3.46 16.55 -5.44
CA LYS A 94 3.60 15.45 -6.41
C LYS A 94 4.35 14.23 -5.88
N CYS A 95 4.97 14.35 -4.71
CA CYS A 95 5.70 13.28 -4.04
C CYS A 95 4.97 12.83 -2.77
N SER A 96 3.67 13.10 -2.61
CA SER A 96 2.92 12.68 -1.43
C SER A 96 2.86 11.15 -1.31
N LEU A 97 2.93 10.63 -0.08
CA LEU A 97 2.72 9.20 0.21
C LEU A 97 1.25 8.84 0.45
N TYR A 98 0.34 9.80 0.37
CA TYR A 98 -1.10 9.60 0.58
C TYR A 98 -1.79 9.26 -0.74
N LEU A 99 -2.20 8.00 -0.89
CA LEU A 99 -2.71 7.47 -2.17
C LEU A 99 -3.99 8.18 -2.64
N SER A 100 -4.89 8.52 -1.71
CA SER A 100 -6.14 9.21 -2.06
C SER A 100 -5.91 10.61 -2.64
N TYR A 101 -4.77 11.23 -2.33
CA TYR A 101 -4.44 12.58 -2.80
C TYR A 101 -4.29 12.65 -4.33
N TYR A 102 -3.75 11.61 -4.97
CA TYR A 102 -3.56 11.59 -6.42
C TYR A 102 -4.88 11.54 -7.20
N ALA A 103 -5.91 10.92 -6.64
CA ALA A 103 -7.22 10.81 -7.27
C ALA A 103 -8.16 11.99 -6.92
N ALA A 104 -8.14 12.43 -5.66
CA ALA A 104 -9.14 13.37 -5.13
C ALA A 104 -8.56 14.74 -4.73
N GLY A 105 -7.23 14.89 -4.65
CA GLY A 105 -6.59 16.07 -4.09
C GLY A 105 -7.08 16.37 -2.68
N ASP A 106 -7.10 17.65 -2.29
CA ASP A 106 -7.63 18.10 -0.99
C ASP A 106 -9.10 18.54 -1.09
N THR A 107 -9.94 17.66 -1.64
CA THR A 107 -11.37 17.94 -1.83
C THR A 107 -12.22 17.09 -0.90
N ARG A 108 -13.52 17.41 -0.78
CA ARG A 108 -14.47 16.56 -0.04
C ARG A 108 -14.50 15.11 -0.53
N LYS A 109 -14.12 14.86 -1.79
CA LYS A 109 -14.02 13.51 -2.34
C LYS A 109 -12.91 12.68 -1.67
N ARG A 110 -11.88 13.33 -1.11
CA ARG A 110 -10.82 12.66 -0.35
C ARG A 110 -11.36 12.02 0.92
N GLY A 111 -12.27 12.71 1.63
CA GLY A 111 -12.93 12.16 2.82
C GLY A 111 -13.67 10.85 2.55
N ALA A 112 -14.38 10.77 1.41
CA ALA A 112 -15.04 9.53 1.00
C ALA A 112 -14.03 8.42 0.66
N ALA A 113 -12.92 8.75 0.00
CA ALA A 113 -11.86 7.79 -0.28
C ALA A 113 -11.23 7.24 1.01
N LEU A 114 -10.98 8.08 2.02
CA LEU A 114 -10.44 7.65 3.32
C LEU A 114 -11.36 6.62 4.00
N VAL A 115 -12.68 6.79 3.93
CA VAL A 115 -13.64 5.81 4.46
C VAL A 115 -13.45 4.45 3.78
N THR A 116 -13.28 4.43 2.45
CA THR A 116 -13.01 3.20 1.68
C THR A 116 -11.72 2.50 2.14
N PHE A 117 -10.67 3.24 2.50
CA PHE A 117 -9.47 2.64 3.09
C PHE A 117 -9.75 2.04 4.47
N VAL A 118 -10.47 2.73 5.36
CA VAL A 118 -10.85 2.17 6.67
C VAL A 118 -11.64 0.87 6.53
N GLU A 119 -12.61 0.84 5.61
CA GLU A 119 -13.43 -0.34 5.34
C GLU A 119 -12.58 -1.49 4.79
N ALA A 120 -11.61 -1.22 3.92
CA ALA A 120 -10.67 -2.21 3.42
C ALA A 120 -9.80 -2.82 4.53
N PHE A 121 -9.27 -1.99 5.44
CA PHE A 121 -8.48 -2.47 6.58
C PHE A 121 -9.31 -3.39 7.49
N ARG A 122 -10.54 -2.98 7.82
CA ARG A 122 -11.48 -3.80 8.59
C ARG A 122 -11.84 -5.11 7.89
N ALA A 123 -12.07 -5.06 6.57
CA ALA A 123 -12.36 -6.25 5.77
C ALA A 123 -11.19 -7.25 5.78
N ALA A 124 -9.96 -6.75 5.93
CA ALA A 124 -8.76 -7.55 6.06
C ALA A 124 -8.46 -7.98 7.51
N GLY A 125 -9.36 -7.71 8.45
CA GLY A 125 -9.21 -8.07 9.86
C GLY A 125 -8.19 -7.22 10.61
N TRP A 126 -7.83 -6.04 10.10
CA TRP A 126 -6.87 -5.15 10.74
C TRP A 126 -7.50 -3.80 11.11
N GLU A 127 -7.33 -3.38 12.37
CA GLU A 127 -7.67 -2.03 12.82
C GLU A 127 -6.40 -1.19 12.96
N THR A 128 -6.40 -0.01 12.34
CA THR A 128 -5.32 0.97 12.51
C THR A 128 -5.40 1.60 13.90
N ASP A 129 -4.27 1.87 14.53
CA ASP A 129 -4.21 2.59 15.80
C ASP A 129 -4.55 4.10 15.68
N GLY A 130 -4.72 4.59 14.45
CA GLY A 130 -5.07 5.98 14.15
C GLY A 130 -3.88 6.95 14.23
N SER A 131 -2.66 6.45 14.39
CA SER A 131 -1.44 7.27 14.37
C SER A 131 -1.21 7.93 13.02
N GLU A 132 -1.63 7.27 11.94
CA GLU A 132 -1.49 7.72 10.55
C GLU A 132 -2.79 7.47 9.76
N LEU A 133 -3.00 8.25 8.69
CA LEU A 133 -4.16 8.05 7.83
C LEU A 133 -4.10 6.69 7.10
N PRO A 134 -5.25 6.04 6.85
CA PRO A 134 -5.29 4.70 6.30
C PRO A 134 -4.91 4.65 4.80
N ASP A 135 -4.81 5.81 4.13
CA ASP A 135 -4.34 5.93 2.75
C ASP A 135 -2.83 6.23 2.63
N HIS A 136 -2.11 6.29 3.75
CA HIS A 136 -0.66 6.39 3.76
C HIS A 136 -0.04 5.10 3.21
N LEU A 137 0.81 5.24 2.19
CA LEU A 137 1.36 4.10 1.45
C LEU A 137 2.10 3.08 2.35
N PRO A 138 3.02 3.48 3.25
CA PRO A 138 3.59 2.55 4.24
C PRO A 138 2.56 1.76 5.03
N THR A 139 1.48 2.40 5.49
CA THR A 139 0.39 1.74 6.22
C THR A 139 -0.33 0.69 5.37
N VAL A 140 -0.56 0.96 4.08
CA VAL A 140 -1.14 0.00 3.13
C VAL A 140 -0.18 -1.18 2.86
N LEU A 141 1.13 -0.92 2.83
CA LEU A 141 2.14 -1.96 2.66
C LEU A 141 2.26 -2.84 3.90
N GLU A 142 2.14 -2.28 5.10
CA GLU A 142 2.04 -3.04 6.34
C GLU A 142 0.83 -3.97 6.34
N LEU A 143 -0.34 -3.48 5.86
CA LEU A 143 -1.53 -4.32 5.69
C LEU A 143 -1.18 -5.51 4.81
N SER A 144 -0.56 -5.25 3.66
CA SER A 144 -0.16 -6.30 2.72
C SER A 144 0.86 -7.29 3.28
N ALA A 145 1.72 -6.85 4.20
CA ALA A 145 2.73 -7.68 4.82
C ALA A 145 2.18 -8.54 5.97
N ARG A 146 1.11 -8.07 6.65
CA ARG A 146 0.49 -8.75 7.79
C ARG A 146 -0.63 -9.70 7.39
N THR A 147 -1.36 -9.42 6.31
CA THR A 147 -2.48 -10.26 5.83
C THR A 147 -2.10 -11.13 4.63
N ASP A 148 -3.07 -11.91 4.12
CA ASP A 148 -2.92 -12.68 2.88
C ASP A 148 -2.59 -11.82 1.64
N GLY A 149 -2.69 -10.50 1.75
CA GLY A 149 -2.33 -9.54 0.72
C GLY A 149 -3.39 -9.36 -0.36
N GLU A 150 -4.54 -10.05 -0.29
CA GLU A 150 -5.58 -9.93 -1.31
C GLU A 150 -6.17 -8.52 -1.32
N ILE A 151 -6.72 -8.07 -0.19
CA ILE A 151 -7.33 -6.74 -0.07
C ILE A 151 -6.29 -5.64 -0.30
N ALA A 152 -5.10 -5.76 0.30
CA ALA A 152 -4.04 -4.77 0.11
C ALA A 152 -3.59 -4.71 -1.35
N GLY A 153 -3.50 -5.86 -2.04
CA GLY A 153 -3.23 -5.93 -3.47
C GLY A 153 -4.29 -5.20 -4.30
N MET A 154 -5.57 -5.36 -3.96
CA MET A 154 -6.65 -4.62 -4.62
C MET A 154 -6.55 -3.10 -4.38
N VAL A 155 -6.23 -2.67 -3.15
CA VAL A 155 -6.01 -1.26 -2.81
C VAL A 155 -4.86 -0.68 -3.63
N LEU A 156 -3.72 -1.38 -3.66
CA LEU A 156 -2.52 -0.95 -4.38
C LEU A 156 -2.77 -0.87 -5.90
N ASP A 157 -3.47 -1.85 -6.47
CA ASP A 157 -3.80 -1.85 -7.90
C ASP A 157 -4.79 -0.72 -8.25
N ALA A 158 -5.79 -0.48 -7.41
CA ALA A 158 -6.74 0.63 -7.59
C ALA A 158 -6.08 2.02 -7.54
N HIS A 159 -4.90 2.12 -6.91
CA HIS A 159 -4.13 3.37 -6.79
C HIS A 159 -2.80 3.34 -7.57
N ARG A 160 -2.63 2.38 -8.49
CA ARG A 160 -1.39 2.17 -9.25
C ARG A 160 -0.95 3.41 -10.02
N ASP A 161 -1.90 4.13 -10.62
CA ASP A 161 -1.60 5.38 -11.34
C ASP A 161 -0.97 6.44 -10.41
N GLY A 162 -1.46 6.56 -9.16
CA GLY A 162 -0.88 7.45 -8.16
C GLY A 162 0.55 7.04 -7.77
N ILE A 163 0.80 5.74 -7.62
CA ILE A 163 2.12 5.17 -7.31
C ILE A 163 3.10 5.45 -8.47
N GLU A 164 2.68 5.32 -9.72
CA GLU A 164 3.51 5.63 -10.89
C GLU A 164 3.79 7.14 -11.02
N VAL A 165 2.80 8.00 -10.70
CA VAL A 165 2.99 9.46 -10.62
C VAL A 165 4.01 9.82 -9.54
N LEU A 166 3.91 9.20 -8.36
CA LEU A 166 4.87 9.35 -7.27
C LEU A 166 6.28 8.96 -7.74
N ARG A 167 6.44 7.79 -8.36
CA ARG A 167 7.72 7.31 -8.90
C ARG A 167 8.33 8.30 -9.88
N ALA A 168 7.56 8.74 -10.88
CA ALA A 168 8.02 9.69 -11.89
C ALA A 168 8.39 11.06 -11.28
N ALA A 169 7.66 11.51 -10.26
CA ALA A 169 7.97 12.74 -9.55
C ALA A 169 9.28 12.62 -8.76
N LEU A 170 9.51 11.50 -8.08
CA LEU A 170 10.75 11.21 -7.34
C LEU A 170 11.96 11.13 -8.28
N GLU A 171 11.81 10.51 -9.46
CA GLU A 171 12.83 10.49 -10.51
C GLU A 171 13.17 11.89 -11.02
N THR A 172 12.14 12.72 -11.26
CA THR A 172 12.31 14.10 -11.72
C THR A 172 13.12 14.94 -10.73
N VAL A 173 12.89 14.75 -9.43
CA VAL A 173 13.65 15.45 -8.39
C VAL A 173 14.93 14.72 -7.98
N ARG A 174 15.27 13.62 -8.65
CA ARG A 174 16.45 12.77 -8.40
C ARG A 174 16.56 12.32 -6.94
N SER A 175 15.42 11.97 -6.35
CA SER A 175 15.36 11.46 -4.98
C SER A 175 15.74 9.96 -4.96
N PRO A 176 16.57 9.50 -4.01
CA PRO A 176 16.89 8.09 -3.88
C PRO A 176 15.64 7.24 -3.61
N TYR A 177 14.60 7.82 -2.99
CA TYR A 177 13.32 7.15 -2.76
C TYR A 177 12.63 6.68 -4.05
N ALA A 178 12.99 7.21 -5.22
CA ALA A 178 12.53 6.69 -6.51
C ALA A 178 12.83 5.19 -6.66
N HIS A 179 13.97 4.72 -6.13
CA HIS A 179 14.33 3.32 -6.13
C HIS A 179 13.38 2.48 -5.27
N VAL A 180 12.99 2.97 -4.09
CA VAL A 180 12.07 2.26 -3.20
C VAL A 180 10.70 2.09 -3.86
N VAL A 181 10.20 3.14 -4.51
CA VAL A 181 8.92 3.06 -5.25
C VAL A 181 9.04 2.21 -6.51
N ALA A 182 10.20 2.20 -7.20
CA ALA A 182 10.44 1.28 -8.31
C ALA A 182 10.40 -0.20 -7.87
N ALA A 183 10.92 -0.51 -6.68
CA ALA A 183 10.82 -1.84 -6.10
C ALA A 183 9.37 -2.23 -5.82
N LEU A 184 8.55 -1.31 -5.30
CA LEU A 184 7.11 -1.52 -5.12
C LEU A 184 6.41 -1.80 -6.45
N VAL A 185 6.67 -1.00 -7.48
CA VAL A 185 6.05 -1.23 -8.80
C VAL A 185 6.40 -2.61 -9.35
N ALA A 186 7.60 -3.13 -9.07
CA ALA A 186 8.01 -4.48 -9.46
C ALA A 186 7.30 -5.60 -8.68
N THR A 187 6.66 -5.32 -7.53
CA THR A 187 5.83 -6.31 -6.82
C THR A 187 4.39 -6.37 -7.31
N LEU A 188 3.93 -5.33 -8.02
CA LEU A 188 2.55 -5.25 -8.51
C LEU A 188 2.38 -6.10 -9.78
N PRO A 189 1.26 -6.83 -9.93
CA PRO A 189 0.98 -7.58 -11.15
C PRO A 189 0.89 -6.63 -12.36
N ALA A 190 1.03 -7.20 -13.57
CA ALA A 190 0.83 -6.47 -14.81
C ALA A 190 -0.58 -5.84 -14.82
N MET A 191 -0.68 -4.57 -15.22
CA MET A 191 -1.89 -3.74 -15.09
C MET A 191 -3.15 -4.49 -15.53
N GLN A 192 -4.06 -4.78 -14.58
CA GLN A 192 -5.38 -5.31 -14.87
C GLN A 192 -6.40 -4.23 -14.51
N SER A 193 -6.97 -3.55 -15.51
CA SER A 193 -7.98 -2.50 -15.32
C SER A 193 -9.28 -2.95 -14.64
N ALA A 194 -9.42 -4.24 -14.30
CA ALA A 194 -10.62 -4.84 -13.71
C ALA A 194 -10.66 -4.81 -12.17
N THR A 195 -9.53 -4.59 -11.48
CA THR A 195 -9.43 -4.75 -10.01
C THR A 195 -10.03 -3.57 -9.25
N ALA A 196 -9.97 -2.34 -9.78
CA ALA A 196 -10.56 -1.17 -9.13
C ALA A 196 -12.09 -1.24 -9.00
N ALA A 197 -12.77 -1.96 -9.91
CA ALA A 197 -14.19 -2.27 -9.77
C ALA A 197 -14.44 -3.28 -8.65
N ARG A 198 -13.65 -4.37 -8.63
CA ARG A 198 -13.74 -5.41 -7.58
C ARG A 198 -13.44 -4.87 -6.18
N PHE A 199 -12.50 -3.94 -6.05
CA PHE A 199 -12.22 -3.28 -4.78
C PHE A 199 -13.44 -2.52 -4.25
N ARG A 200 -14.11 -1.74 -5.12
CA ARG A 200 -15.35 -1.04 -4.74
C ARG A 200 -16.46 -2.00 -4.37
N ASP A 201 -16.61 -3.10 -5.10
CA ASP A 201 -17.62 -4.12 -4.81
C ASP A 201 -17.33 -4.85 -3.49
N LEU A 202 -16.06 -5.17 -3.21
CA LEU A 202 -15.61 -5.83 -1.97
C LEU A 202 -15.81 -4.93 -0.75
N VAL A 203 -15.46 -3.66 -0.87
CA VAL A 203 -15.71 -2.66 0.18
C VAL A 203 -17.22 -2.48 0.39
N ALA A 204 -18.01 -2.43 -0.67
CA ALA A 204 -19.46 -2.31 -0.58
C ALA A 204 -20.15 -3.56 0.02
N ALA A 205 -19.55 -4.74 -0.10
CA ALA A 205 -20.08 -5.98 0.45
C ALA A 205 -19.84 -6.13 1.98
N GLY A 206 -18.89 -5.38 2.54
CA GLY A 206 -18.49 -5.50 3.95
C GLY A 206 -17.73 -6.80 4.28
N PRO A 207 -17.09 -6.90 5.47
CA PRO A 207 -16.33 -8.07 5.87
C PRO A 207 -17.20 -9.35 5.88
N PRO A 208 -16.68 -10.51 5.42
CA PRO A 208 -17.38 -11.78 5.58
C PRO A 208 -17.61 -12.04 7.07
N THR A 209 -18.86 -12.29 7.43
CA THR A 209 -19.25 -12.62 8.80
C THR A 209 -18.82 -14.04 9.09
N GLU A 210 -17.58 -14.26 9.51
CA GLU A 210 -17.31 -15.42 10.36
C GLU A 210 -18.09 -15.20 11.65
N LEU A 211 -19.02 -16.11 11.92
CA LEU A 211 -19.84 -16.15 13.12
C LEU A 211 -18.94 -16.30 14.35
N VAL A 212 -18.46 -15.17 14.87
CA VAL A 212 -17.96 -15.12 16.25
C VAL A 212 -19.17 -15.46 17.12
N GLY A 213 -19.12 -16.64 17.73
CA GLY A 213 -20.21 -17.21 18.51
C GLY A 213 -20.69 -16.27 19.60
N LEU A 214 -21.80 -15.58 19.33
CA LEU A 214 -22.63 -14.96 20.34
C LEU A 214 -23.68 -15.98 20.79
N SER A 215 -23.22 -17.04 21.44
CA SER A 215 -24.05 -17.71 22.44
C SER A 215 -24.11 -16.82 23.68
N ASP A 216 -25.34 -16.52 24.11
CA ASP A 216 -25.73 -15.75 25.30
C ASP A 216 -25.63 -14.22 25.25
N LEU A 217 -26.58 -13.59 24.56
CA LEU A 217 -27.15 -12.30 24.99
C LEU A 217 -28.70 -12.33 25.04
N SER A 218 -29.30 -13.48 25.34
CA SER A 218 -30.75 -13.63 25.58
C SER A 218 -31.24 -13.06 26.92
N HIS A 219 -30.39 -12.33 27.65
CA HIS A 219 -30.73 -11.75 28.94
C HIS A 219 -30.41 -10.25 29.02
N LEU A 220 -30.92 -9.47 28.07
CA LEU A 220 -31.12 -8.03 28.30
C LEU A 220 -32.59 -7.72 28.00
N THR A 221 -33.37 -7.59 29.07
CA THR A 221 -34.76 -7.13 29.04
C THR A 221 -34.84 -5.71 28.47
N PRO A 222 -35.83 -5.37 27.63
CA PRO A 222 -35.95 -4.04 27.05
C PRO A 222 -36.25 -2.97 28.11
N PHE A 223 -35.56 -1.83 28.00
CA PHE A 223 -35.80 -0.62 28.79
C PHE A 223 -37.22 -0.09 28.49
N ALA A 224 -37.99 0.20 29.54
CA ALA A 224 -39.37 0.67 29.43
C ALA A 224 -39.45 2.07 28.81
N THR A 225 -40.36 2.23 27.85
CA THR A 225 -40.73 3.50 27.22
C THR A 225 -41.44 4.40 28.24
N ILE A 226 -40.89 5.59 28.52
CA ILE A 226 -41.63 6.63 29.27
C ILE A 226 -42.60 7.32 28.28
N PRO A 227 -43.90 7.45 28.60
CA PRO A 227 -44.83 8.15 27.71
C PRO A 227 -44.61 9.67 27.73
N SER A 228 -44.65 10.27 26.54
CA SER A 228 -44.77 11.71 26.31
C SER A 228 -46.11 12.22 26.84
N LEU A 229 -46.11 13.29 27.64
CA LEU A 229 -47.29 14.09 27.93
C LEU A 229 -47.28 15.34 27.04
N THR A 230 -48.21 15.36 26.08
CA THR A 230 -48.61 16.53 25.29
C THR A 230 -49.60 17.42 26.05
N GLU A 231 -49.38 18.73 25.89
CA GLU A 231 -50.30 19.89 25.82
C GLU A 231 -51.64 19.92 26.58
N GLU A 232 -51.91 21.04 27.28
CA GLU A 232 -53.02 21.98 26.99
C GLU A 232 -52.97 23.17 27.99
N THR A 233 -52.77 24.42 27.57
CA THR A 233 -53.75 25.41 27.04
C THR A 233 -54.36 26.35 28.10
N ARG A 234 -54.14 27.66 27.90
CA ARG A 234 -55.02 28.83 28.21
C ARG A 234 -54.95 29.49 29.60
N ARG A 235 -54.24 30.63 29.70
CA ARG A 235 -54.75 32.03 29.71
C ARG A 235 -53.62 33.00 29.99
#